data_AF-A0A2H6ICS9-F1
#
_entry.id   AF-A0A2H6ICS9-F1
#
_cell.length_a   1.000
_cell.length_b   1.000
_cell.length_c   1.000
_cell.angle_alpha   90.00
_cell.angle_beta   90.00
_cell.angle_gamma   90.00
#
_symmetry.space_group_name_H-M   'P 1'
#
loop_
_entity.id
_entity.type
_entity.pdbx_description
1 polymer ?
#
loop_
_entity_poly.entity_id
_entity_poly.type
_entity_poly.pdbx_seq_one_letter_code
_entity_poly.pdbx_strand_id
1 'polypeptide(L)'
;MKLADLIPEKEIKEAVLSEYEKRLSLFKLTDERFKKKYGMSFKEFEEKNLVAEKGFSWDVEQDSMSWEHAVEGIRYLEDKIKKIKEISE
;
A
#
# COMPACT_ATOMS: atom_id res chain seq x y z
N MET A 1 1.22 9.35 -30.79
CA MET A 1 0.26 10.09 -29.95
C MET A 1 0.37 9.54 -28.54
N LYS A 2 0.77 10.39 -27.60
CA LYS A 2 0.85 10.12 -26.16
C LYS A 2 -0.43 10.60 -25.50
N LEU A 3 -0.75 10.07 -24.32
CA LEU A 3 -1.90 10.54 -23.54
C LEU A 3 -1.81 12.04 -23.22
N ALA A 4 -0.59 12.53 -22.97
CA ALA A 4 -0.28 13.94 -22.76
C ALA A 4 -0.47 14.83 -24.00
N ASP A 5 -0.60 14.23 -25.21
CA ASP A 5 -0.93 14.99 -26.43
C ASP A 5 -2.45 15.28 -26.51
N LEU A 6 -3.26 14.61 -25.67
CA LEU A 6 -4.73 14.66 -25.71
C LEU A 6 -5.37 15.24 -24.44
N ILE A 7 -4.71 15.07 -23.29
CA ILE A 7 -5.22 15.47 -21.97
C ILE A 7 -4.21 16.43 -21.34
N PRO A 8 -4.65 17.58 -20.79
CA PRO A 8 -3.76 18.49 -20.07
C PRO A 8 -3.00 17.79 -18.94
N GLU A 9 -1.71 18.09 -18.79
CA GLU A 9 -0.86 17.46 -17.78
C GLU A 9 -1.40 17.63 -16.36
N LYS A 10 -2.05 18.78 -16.09
CA LYS A 10 -2.77 19.03 -14.84
C LYS A 10 -3.88 18.02 -14.57
N GLU A 11 -4.72 17.74 -15.56
CA GLU A 11 -5.81 16.76 -15.43
C GLU A 11 -5.26 15.34 -15.24
N ILE A 12 -4.18 15.00 -15.95
CA ILE A 12 -3.47 13.72 -15.74
C ILE A 12 -2.94 13.63 -14.31
N LYS A 13 -2.30 14.69 -13.81
CA LYS A 13 -1.76 14.77 -12.44
C LYS A 13 -2.86 14.58 -11.40
N GLU A 14 -3.98 15.29 -11.53
CA GLU A 14 -5.12 15.19 -10.61
C GLU A 14 -5.76 13.79 -10.62
N ALA A 15 -5.94 13.20 -11.82
CA ALA A 15 -6.47 11.85 -11.96
C ALA A 15 -5.56 10.80 -11.31
N VAL A 16 -4.23 10.88 -11.53
CA VAL A 16 -3.26 9.95 -10.94
C VAL A 16 -3.21 10.11 -9.43
N LEU A 17 -3.20 11.35 -8.90
CA LEU A 17 -3.23 11.60 -7.47
C LEU A 17 -4.48 10.99 -6.81
N SER A 18 -5.65 11.21 -7.40
CA SER A 18 -6.91 10.68 -6.88
C SER A 18 -6.91 9.15 -6.79
N GLU A 19 -6.44 8.47 -7.85
CA GLU A 19 -6.33 7.01 -7.85
C GLU A 19 -5.30 6.50 -6.84
N TYR A 20 -4.15 7.20 -6.69
CA TYR A 20 -3.13 6.81 -5.71
C TYR A 20 -3.62 7.00 -4.28
N GLU A 21 -4.33 8.08 -3.98
CA GLU A 21 -4.92 8.32 -2.65
C GLU A 21 -6.00 7.28 -2.32
N LYS A 22 -6.82 6.88 -3.30
CA LYS A 22 -7.78 5.80 -3.16
C LYS A 22 -7.10 4.46 -2.85
N ARG A 23 -6.07 4.09 -3.63
CA ARG A 23 -5.31 2.85 -3.39
C ARG A 23 -4.58 2.86 -2.05
N LEU A 24 -4.00 3.99 -1.67
CA LEU A 24 -3.36 4.17 -0.36
C LEU A 24 -4.36 3.91 0.77
N SER A 25 -5.60 4.40 0.64
CA SER A 25 -6.66 4.17 1.61
C SER A 25 -7.01 2.68 1.73
N LEU A 26 -7.06 1.95 0.62
CA LEU A 26 -7.32 0.50 0.62
C LEU A 26 -6.18 -0.30 1.28
N PHE A 27 -4.92 0.07 1.03
CA PHE A 27 -3.80 -0.58 1.72
C PHE A 27 -3.78 -0.27 3.21
N LYS A 28 -4.06 0.98 3.61
CA LYS A 28 -4.19 1.36 5.03
C LYS A 28 -5.30 0.55 5.73
N LEU A 29 -6.44 0.35 5.06
CA LEU A 29 -7.51 -0.52 5.59
C LEU A 29 -7.05 -1.98 5.75
N THR A 30 -6.25 -2.49 4.82
CA THR A 30 -5.69 -3.85 4.89
C THR A 30 -4.71 -3.99 6.05
N ASP A 31 -3.79 -3.03 6.21
CA ASP A 31 -2.85 -2.97 7.33
C ASP A 31 -3.58 -2.91 8.68
N GLU A 32 -4.58 -2.03 8.82
CA GLU A 32 -5.37 -1.93 10.05
C GLU A 32 -6.20 -3.18 10.35
N ARG A 33 -6.72 -3.85 9.31
CA ARG A 33 -7.41 -5.15 9.48
C ARG A 33 -6.49 -6.19 10.08
N PHE A 34 -5.26 -6.30 9.59
CA PHE A 34 -4.32 -7.30 10.09
C PHE A 34 -3.73 -6.93 11.44
N LYS A 35 -3.48 -5.64 11.71
CA LYS A 35 -3.15 -5.17 13.06
C LYS A 35 -4.19 -5.59 14.08
N LYS A 36 -5.49 -5.46 13.74
CA LYS A 36 -6.58 -5.93 14.60
C LYS A 36 -6.62 -7.45 14.73
N LYS A 37 -6.39 -8.19 13.64
CA LYS A 37 -6.40 -9.66 13.65
C LYS A 37 -5.30 -10.25 14.53
N TYR A 38 -4.08 -9.69 14.45
CA TYR A 38 -2.90 -10.23 15.13
C TYR A 38 -2.52 -9.48 16.41
N GLY A 39 -3.13 -8.32 16.68
CA GLY A 39 -2.85 -7.50 17.86
C GLY A 39 -1.45 -6.88 17.87
N MET A 40 -0.83 -6.72 16.69
CA MET A 40 0.53 -6.18 16.55
C MET A 40 0.72 -5.53 15.17
N SER A 41 1.83 -4.84 14.97
CA SER A 41 2.23 -4.33 13.66
C SER A 41 2.82 -5.43 12.75
N PHE A 42 2.88 -5.18 11.45
CA PHE A 42 3.50 -6.12 10.50
C PHE A 42 4.97 -6.40 10.85
N LYS A 43 5.71 -5.37 11.25
CA LYS A 43 7.10 -5.50 11.67
C LYS A 43 7.24 -6.47 12.85
N GLU A 44 6.40 -6.33 13.88
CA GLU A 44 6.40 -7.25 15.02
C GLU A 44 5.97 -8.67 14.63
N PHE A 45 5.04 -8.79 13.69
CA PHE A 45 4.60 -10.07 13.13
C PHE A 45 5.75 -10.81 12.44
N GLU A 46 6.54 -10.11 11.61
CA GLU A 46 7.72 -10.65 10.95
C GLU A 46 8.84 -11.00 11.94
N GLU A 47 9.17 -10.09 12.87
CA GLU A 47 10.23 -10.30 13.87
C GLU A 47 9.95 -11.52 14.76
N LYS A 48 8.67 -11.82 15.05
CA LYS A 48 8.25 -13.00 15.81
C LYS A 48 8.18 -14.28 14.98
N ASN A 49 8.32 -14.18 13.66
CA ASN A 49 8.16 -15.29 12.72
C ASN A 49 6.85 -16.08 12.96
N LEU A 50 5.74 -15.34 13.05
CA LEU A 50 4.43 -15.89 13.45
C LEU A 50 3.94 -16.99 12.50
N VAL A 51 4.33 -16.94 11.22
CA VAL A 51 4.08 -18.02 10.25
C VAL A 51 4.67 -19.34 10.73
N ALA A 52 5.94 -19.35 11.15
CA ALA A 52 6.59 -20.55 11.67
C ALA A 52 6.01 -20.96 13.03
N GLU A 53 5.70 -20.00 13.91
CA GLU A 53 5.05 -20.28 15.21
C GLU A 53 3.69 -20.98 15.04
N LYS A 54 2.94 -20.63 13.99
CA LYS A 54 1.65 -21.27 13.64
C LYS A 54 1.81 -22.46 12.70
N GLY A 55 3.03 -22.98 12.56
CA GLY A 55 3.30 -24.21 11.81
C GLY A 55 3.05 -24.09 10.31
N PHE A 56 3.32 -22.92 9.72
CA PHE A 56 3.15 -22.68 8.28
C PHE A 56 1.71 -22.93 7.81
N SER A 57 0.74 -22.61 8.66
CA SER A 57 -0.67 -22.69 8.25
C SER A 57 -0.91 -21.76 7.06
N TRP A 58 -1.56 -22.28 6.03
CA TRP A 58 -1.84 -21.55 4.78
C TRP A 58 -2.54 -20.20 5.03
N ASP A 59 -3.46 -20.12 6.00
CA ASP A 59 -4.15 -18.87 6.36
C ASP A 59 -3.18 -17.77 6.81
N VAL A 60 -2.20 -18.13 7.65
CA VAL A 60 -1.23 -17.17 8.20
C VAL A 60 -0.19 -16.78 7.16
N GLU A 61 0.17 -17.69 6.26
CA GLU A 61 1.03 -17.37 5.11
C GLU A 61 0.35 -16.41 4.14
N GLN A 62 -0.89 -16.69 3.76
CA GLN A 62 -1.66 -15.83 2.87
C GLN A 62 -1.86 -14.43 3.48
N ASP A 63 -2.13 -14.37 4.78
CA ASP A 63 -2.23 -13.10 5.50
C ASP A 63 -0.90 -12.35 5.52
N SER A 64 0.22 -13.04 5.79
CA SER A 64 1.56 -12.46 5.77
C SER A 64 1.85 -11.81 4.41
N MET A 65 1.65 -12.55 3.32
CA MET A 65 1.88 -12.04 1.96
C MET A 65 0.99 -10.85 1.62
N SER A 66 -0.29 -10.92 2.02
CA SER A 66 -1.26 -9.84 1.79
C SER A 66 -0.91 -8.59 2.60
N TRP A 67 -0.40 -8.77 3.81
CA TRP A 67 -0.04 -7.68 4.71
C TRP A 67 1.27 -7.02 4.25
N GLU A 68 2.28 -7.80 3.88
CA GLU A 68 3.53 -7.31 3.30
C GLU A 68 3.25 -6.44 2.08
N HIS A 69 2.42 -6.94 1.15
CA HIS A 69 2.03 -6.19 -0.04
C HIS A 69 1.35 -4.86 0.32
N ALA A 70 0.51 -4.83 1.35
CA ALA A 70 -0.14 -3.61 1.79
C ALA A 70 0.85 -2.61 2.41
N VAL A 71 1.77 -3.07 3.27
CA VAL A 71 2.77 -2.20 3.93
C VAL A 71 3.73 -1.59 2.91
N GLU A 72 4.24 -2.39 1.97
CA GLU A 72 5.09 -1.88 0.89
C GLU A 72 4.31 -1.00 -0.09
N GLY A 73 3.04 -1.33 -0.37
CA GLY A 73 2.14 -0.49 -1.15
C GLY A 73 1.90 0.89 -0.51
N ILE A 74 1.75 0.96 0.82
CA ILE A 74 1.65 2.23 1.56
C ILE A 74 2.91 3.06 1.37
N ARG A 75 4.08 2.49 1.66
CA ARG A 75 5.38 3.17 1.53
C ARG A 75 5.60 3.73 0.13
N TYR A 76 5.35 2.91 -0.88
CA TYR A 76 5.50 3.30 -2.28
C TYR A 76 4.54 4.44 -2.67
N LEU A 77 3.26 4.33 -2.33
CA LEU A 77 2.26 5.34 -2.72
C LEU A 77 2.46 6.66 -1.98
N GLU A 78 2.84 6.63 -0.70
CA GLU A 78 3.15 7.84 0.06
C GLU A 78 4.32 8.62 -0.56
N ASP A 79 5.40 7.92 -0.96
CA ASP A 79 6.53 8.53 -1.69
C ASP A 79 6.08 9.11 -3.05
N LYS A 80 5.30 8.36 -3.82
CA LYS A 80 4.81 8.82 -5.13
C LYS A 80 3.88 10.02 -5.03
N ILE A 81 2.92 9.99 -4.12
CA ILE A 81 1.99 11.10 -3.89
C ILE A 81 2.76 12.35 -3.48
N LYS A 82 3.73 12.22 -2.56
CA LYS A 82 4.59 13.33 -2.15
C LYS A 82 5.32 13.94 -3.35
N LYS A 83 6.00 13.11 -4.15
CA LYS A 83 6.73 13.57 -5.34
C LYS A 83 5.83 14.26 -6.35
N ILE A 84 4.62 13.73 -6.60
CA ILE A 84 3.69 14.34 -7.55
C ILE A 84 3.16 15.69 -7.02
N LYS A 85 2.90 15.82 -5.72
CA LYS A 85 2.47 17.09 -5.09
C LYS A 85 3.57 18.16 -5.14
N GLU A 86 4.83 17.76 -5.05
CA GLU A 86 6.00 18.65 -5.11
C GLU A 86 6.38 19.09 -6.54
N ILE A 87 5.85 18.44 -7.58
CA ILE A 87 6.01 18.91 -8.97
C ILE A 87 5.22 20.21 -9.13
N SER A 88 5.94 21.33 -9.21
CA SER A 88 5.42 22.64 -9.64
C SER A 88 4.81 22.53 -11.04
N GLU A 89 3.71 23.26 -11.30
CA GLU A 89 3.21 23.48 -12.67
C GLU A 89 4.25 24.22 -13.54
#